data_AF-A0A4R1PUU3-F1
#
_entry.id   AF-A0A4R1PUU3-F1
#
_cell.length_a   1.000
_cell.length_b   1.000
_cell.length_c   1.000
_cell.angle_alpha   90.00
_cell.angle_beta   90.00
_cell.angle_gamma   90.00
#
_symmetry.space_group_name_H-M   'P 1'
#
loop_
_entity.id
_entity.type
_entity.pdbx_description
1 polymer ?
#
loop_
_entity_poly.entity_id
_entity_poly.type
_entity_poly.pdbx_seq_one_letter_code
_entity_poly.pdbx_strand_id
1 'polypeptide(L)'
;MAYYEKAKTYKEALELAAKDTAFGEREQNALRGAYWVLVVQDGQITEKQRQAGKSQADAAFELQNFTVYVAMDATNGIRVEVKYSPDNTVGEYYLVGDRPVQLIYSPGGKRTALKYDWETGRLIDGGDYIAKVSFSTSDDDDVERISEESFFREVESLQKRLHLRKE
;
A
#
# COMPACT_ATOMS: atom_id res chain seq x y z
N MET A 1 8.32 14.60 -13.76
CA MET A 1 6.93 15.09 -13.88
C MET A 1 6.55 15.11 -15.34
N ALA A 2 5.36 14.65 -15.67
CA ALA A 2 4.80 14.64 -17.03
C ALA A 2 3.36 15.16 -17.01
N TYR A 3 2.90 15.68 -18.13
CA TYR A 3 1.57 16.26 -18.29
C TYR A 3 0.81 15.55 -19.41
N TYR A 4 -0.41 15.10 -19.11
CA TYR A 4 -1.25 14.34 -20.01
C TYR A 4 -2.52 15.12 -20.32
N GLU A 5 -2.46 15.94 -21.37
CA GLU A 5 -3.55 16.84 -21.80
C GLU A 5 -4.83 16.07 -22.22
N LYS A 6 -4.66 14.86 -22.77
CA LYS A 6 -5.76 14.05 -23.29
C LYS A 6 -6.41 13.17 -22.21
N ALA A 7 -5.77 13.00 -21.05
CA ALA A 7 -6.31 12.18 -19.98
C ALA A 7 -7.48 12.93 -19.31
N LYS A 8 -8.62 12.25 -19.18
CA LYS A 8 -9.82 12.78 -18.50
C LYS A 8 -9.97 12.23 -17.09
N THR A 9 -9.26 11.15 -16.78
CA THR A 9 -9.25 10.53 -15.45
C THR A 9 -7.82 10.28 -14.96
N TYR A 10 -7.63 10.24 -13.64
CA TYR A 10 -6.34 9.89 -13.05
C TYR A 10 -5.87 8.50 -13.47
N LYS A 11 -6.82 7.57 -13.65
CA LYS A 11 -6.54 6.22 -14.15
C LYS A 11 -5.92 6.24 -15.54
N GLU A 12 -6.50 6.99 -16.49
CA GLU A 12 -5.95 7.14 -17.84
C GLU A 12 -4.58 7.81 -17.83
N ALA A 13 -4.40 8.86 -17.01
CA ALA A 13 -3.12 9.56 -16.90
C ALA A 13 -2.02 8.63 -16.38
N LEU A 14 -2.31 7.81 -15.36
CA LEU A 14 -1.36 6.83 -14.82
C LEU A 14 -1.08 5.70 -15.80
N GLU A 15 -2.07 5.26 -16.57
CA GLU A 15 -1.85 4.24 -17.61
C GLU A 15 -0.90 4.75 -18.70
N LEU A 16 -1.09 5.99 -19.15
CA LEU A 16 -0.20 6.64 -20.12
C LEU A 16 1.21 6.82 -19.53
N ALA A 17 1.30 7.34 -18.31
CA ALA A 17 2.57 7.56 -17.62
C ALA A 17 3.37 6.27 -17.41
N ALA A 18 2.70 5.15 -17.08
CA ALA A 18 3.33 3.86 -16.89
C ALA A 18 4.03 3.29 -18.15
N LYS A 19 3.67 3.81 -19.33
CA LYS A 19 4.23 3.43 -20.65
C LYS A 19 5.13 4.53 -21.23
N ASP A 20 5.26 5.67 -20.54
CA ASP A 20 5.98 6.84 -21.01
C ASP A 20 7.49 6.68 -20.76
N THR A 21 8.27 6.78 -21.83
CA THR A 21 9.74 6.66 -21.80
C THR A 21 10.44 7.82 -21.09
N ALA A 22 9.71 8.89 -20.75
CA ALA A 22 10.22 9.97 -19.92
C ALA A 22 10.51 9.53 -18.46
N PHE A 23 9.92 8.42 -18.02
CA PHE A 23 10.17 7.83 -16.70
C PHE A 23 11.14 6.65 -16.79
N GLY A 24 12.02 6.52 -15.80
CA GLY A 24 12.89 5.36 -15.67
C GLY A 24 12.11 4.10 -15.28
N GLU A 25 12.70 2.91 -15.49
CA GLU A 25 12.03 1.62 -15.22
C GLU A 25 11.44 1.51 -13.81
N ARG A 26 12.17 1.98 -12.78
CA ARG A 26 11.70 1.97 -11.39
C ARG A 26 10.49 2.89 -11.17
N GLU A 27 10.49 4.05 -11.81
CA GLU A 27 9.37 5.01 -11.75
C GLU A 27 8.17 4.48 -12.51
N GLN A 28 8.37 3.85 -13.67
CA GLN A 28 7.32 3.16 -14.42
C GLN A 28 6.68 2.04 -13.60
N ASN A 29 7.47 1.28 -12.83
CA ASN A 29 6.93 0.25 -11.93
C ASN A 29 6.08 0.87 -10.81
N ALA A 30 6.51 2.00 -10.23
CA ALA A 30 5.69 2.74 -9.27
C ALA A 30 4.39 3.25 -9.93
N LEU A 31 4.44 3.81 -11.14
CA LEU A 31 3.27 4.26 -11.88
C LEU A 31 2.28 3.13 -12.16
N ARG A 32 2.76 1.93 -12.51
CA ARG A 32 1.92 0.72 -12.63
C ARG A 32 1.27 0.35 -11.30
N GLY A 33 2.00 0.47 -10.20
CA GLY A 33 1.47 0.27 -8.85
C GLY A 33 0.32 1.23 -8.54
N ALA A 34 0.51 2.54 -8.75
CA ALA A 34 -0.53 3.55 -8.57
C ALA A 34 -1.75 3.31 -9.47
N TYR A 35 -1.52 2.94 -10.74
CA TYR A 35 -2.59 2.56 -11.66
C TYR A 35 -3.41 1.38 -11.12
N TRP A 36 -2.75 0.32 -10.65
CA TRP A 36 -3.43 -0.86 -10.09
C TRP A 36 -4.21 -0.53 -8.82
N VAL A 37 -3.69 0.34 -7.95
CA VAL A 37 -4.43 0.82 -6.78
C VAL A 37 -5.75 1.47 -7.21
N LEU A 38 -5.73 2.35 -8.22
CA LEU A 38 -6.97 2.93 -8.75
C LEU A 38 -7.88 1.89 -9.42
N VAL A 39 -7.35 0.89 -10.13
CA VAL A 39 -8.17 -0.18 -10.71
C VAL A 39 -8.95 -0.93 -9.63
N VAL A 40 -8.29 -1.29 -8.51
CA VAL A 40 -8.94 -1.96 -7.38
C VAL A 40 -9.96 -1.06 -6.68
N GLN A 41 -9.72 0.25 -6.68
CA GLN A 41 -10.62 1.27 -6.10
C GLN A 41 -11.69 1.77 -7.07
N ASP A 42 -11.90 1.09 -8.21
CA ASP A 42 -12.85 1.50 -9.26
C ASP A 42 -12.67 2.97 -9.73
N GLY A 43 -11.41 3.38 -9.85
CA GLY A 43 -11.00 4.72 -10.24
C GLY A 43 -11.18 5.80 -9.16
N GLN A 44 -11.65 5.45 -7.96
CA GLN A 44 -11.91 6.41 -6.88
C GLN A 44 -10.64 6.72 -6.08
N ILE A 45 -10.42 8.00 -5.81
CA ILE A 45 -9.41 8.47 -4.86
C ILE A 45 -10.01 8.47 -3.45
N THR A 46 -9.35 7.74 -2.55
CA THR A 46 -9.66 7.69 -1.11
C THR A 46 -9.20 8.94 -0.37
N GLU A 47 -9.80 9.17 0.80
CA GLU A 47 -9.42 10.30 1.67
C GLU A 47 -7.94 10.25 2.09
N LYS A 48 -7.41 9.05 2.38
CA LYS A 48 -5.98 8.84 2.69
C LYS A 48 -5.08 9.37 1.58
N GLN A 49 -5.42 9.08 0.31
CA GLN A 49 -4.64 9.54 -0.84
C GLN A 49 -4.74 11.06 -1.04
N ARG A 50 -5.90 11.68 -0.78
CA ARG A 50 -6.06 13.15 -0.82
C ARG A 50 -5.20 13.84 0.23
N GLN A 51 -5.26 13.35 1.47
CA GLN A 51 -4.50 13.92 2.59
C GLN A 51 -2.99 13.74 2.44
N ALA A 52 -2.55 12.66 1.81
CA ALA A 52 -1.14 12.44 1.48
C ALA A 52 -0.65 13.36 0.33
N GLY A 53 -1.56 13.95 -0.46
CA GLY A 53 -1.24 14.95 -1.46
C GLY A 53 -0.61 16.19 -0.82
N LYS A 54 0.64 16.49 -1.18
CA LYS A 54 1.26 17.78 -0.81
C LYS A 54 0.74 18.88 -1.73
N SER A 55 0.86 20.14 -1.29
CA SER A 55 0.39 21.35 -1.98
C SER A 55 0.46 21.23 -3.51
N GLN A 56 -0.69 21.40 -4.18
CA GLN A 56 -0.92 21.28 -5.63
C GLN A 56 -1.15 19.87 -6.22
N ALA A 57 -1.12 18.80 -5.41
CA ALA A 57 -1.57 17.46 -5.82
C ALA A 57 -2.99 17.15 -5.30
N ASP A 58 -3.81 16.48 -6.12
CA ASP A 58 -5.14 16.01 -5.72
C ASP A 58 -5.08 14.67 -4.98
N ALA A 59 -4.05 13.86 -5.28
CA ALA A 59 -3.78 12.62 -4.57
C ALA A 59 -2.31 12.23 -4.62
N ALA A 60 -1.90 11.46 -3.61
CA ALA A 60 -0.62 10.78 -3.55
C ALA A 60 -0.81 9.28 -3.30
N PHE A 61 -0.04 8.47 -4.04
CA PHE A 61 0.07 7.03 -3.87
C PHE A 61 1.45 6.72 -3.30
N GLU A 62 1.49 6.41 -2.01
CA GLU A 62 2.70 5.96 -1.34
C GLU A 62 2.96 4.49 -1.69
N LEU A 63 4.05 4.27 -2.40
CA LEU A 63 4.51 2.98 -2.89
C LEU A 63 5.92 2.72 -2.38
N GLN A 64 6.40 1.50 -2.52
CA GLN A 64 7.71 1.14 -2.00
C GLN A 64 8.81 2.00 -2.66
N ASN A 65 9.51 2.79 -1.84
CA ASN A 65 10.52 3.78 -2.27
C ASN A 65 10.03 4.96 -3.12
N PHE A 66 8.73 5.09 -3.41
CA PHE A 66 8.24 6.11 -4.33
C PHE A 66 6.90 6.67 -3.86
N THR A 67 6.68 7.96 -4.09
CA THR A 67 5.34 8.54 -4.06
C THR A 67 4.96 8.98 -5.45
N VAL A 68 3.80 8.55 -5.93
CA VAL A 68 3.21 9.05 -7.19
C VAL A 68 2.17 10.09 -6.86
N TYR A 69 2.32 11.30 -7.39
CA TYR A 69 1.38 12.39 -7.23
C TYR A 69 0.60 12.58 -8.53
N VAL A 70 -0.70 12.81 -8.41
CA VAL A 70 -1.57 13.17 -9.53
C VAL A 70 -2.34 14.45 -9.21
N ALA A 71 -2.49 15.31 -10.20
CA ALA A 71 -3.23 16.56 -10.08
C ALA A 71 -3.92 16.92 -11.39
N MET A 72 -5.19 17.28 -11.32
CA MET A 72 -5.89 17.94 -12.41
C MET A 72 -5.41 19.39 -12.49
N ASP A 73 -4.91 19.78 -13.66
CA ASP A 73 -4.47 21.15 -13.91
C ASP A 73 -5.64 22.03 -14.36
N ALA A 74 -5.47 23.35 -14.28
CA ALA A 74 -6.48 24.35 -14.67
C ALA A 74 -6.90 24.25 -16.16
N THR A 75 -6.10 23.57 -16.97
CA THR A 75 -6.33 23.31 -18.41
C THR A 75 -7.01 21.97 -18.69
N ASN A 76 -7.59 21.30 -17.68
CA ASN A 76 -8.26 19.99 -17.78
C ASN A 76 -7.36 18.83 -18.26
N GLY A 77 -6.04 18.96 -18.14
CA GLY A 77 -5.12 17.83 -18.25
C GLY A 77 -4.67 17.37 -16.88
N ILE A 78 -3.95 16.24 -16.83
CA ILE A 78 -3.51 15.66 -15.56
C ILE A 78 -1.98 15.66 -15.50
N ARG A 79 -1.44 16.27 -14.44
CA ARG A 79 -0.03 16.19 -14.07
C ARG A 79 0.22 14.92 -13.27
N VAL A 80 1.28 14.22 -13.63
CA VAL A 80 1.78 13.05 -12.91
C VAL A 80 3.24 13.30 -12.53
N GLU A 81 3.54 13.16 -11.25
CA GLU A 81 4.89 13.27 -10.72
C GLU A 81 5.24 12.01 -9.94
N VAL A 82 6.45 11.49 -10.17
CA VAL A 82 7.00 10.40 -9.37
C VAL A 82 8.16 10.97 -8.58
N LYS A 83 8.11 10.79 -7.27
CA LYS A 83 9.17 11.20 -6.37
C LYS A 83 9.77 9.98 -5.70
N TYR A 84 11.09 9.87 -5.72
CA TYR A 84 11.78 8.90 -4.89
C TYR A 84 11.62 9.30 -3.41
N SER A 85 11.01 8.40 -2.65
CA SER A 85 10.67 8.56 -1.24
C SER A 85 11.28 7.38 -0.49
N PRO A 86 12.57 7.47 -0.11
CA PRO A 86 13.31 6.37 0.50
C PRO A 86 12.85 6.02 1.90
N ASP A 87 11.84 6.70 2.43
CA ASP A 87 11.23 6.41 3.73
C ASP A 87 9.85 5.73 3.57
N ASN A 88 9.33 5.63 2.34
CA ASN A 88 8.03 4.99 2.10
C ASN A 88 8.14 3.48 2.31
N THR A 89 7.49 3.02 3.38
CA THR A 89 7.21 1.61 3.64
C THR A 89 5.81 1.27 3.18
N VAL A 90 5.63 0.13 2.51
CA VAL A 90 4.28 -0.40 2.22
C VAL A 90 4.04 -1.59 3.14
N GLY A 91 2.87 -1.62 3.79
CA GLY A 91 2.42 -2.75 4.59
C GLY A 91 1.41 -3.60 3.81
N GLU A 92 1.58 -4.91 3.84
CA GLU A 92 0.54 -5.88 3.51
C GLU A 92 0.11 -6.59 4.79
N TYR A 93 -1.19 -6.88 4.90
CA TYR A 93 -1.81 -7.36 6.13
C TYR A 93 -2.42 -8.73 5.91
N TYR A 94 -2.19 -9.63 6.85
CA TYR A 94 -2.56 -11.03 6.73
C TYR A 94 -3.11 -11.58 8.04
N LEU A 95 -3.97 -12.59 7.93
CA LEU A 95 -4.20 -13.57 8.97
C LEU A 95 -3.45 -14.84 8.59
N VAL A 96 -2.60 -15.32 9.49
CA VAL A 96 -1.93 -16.61 9.33
C VAL A 96 -2.49 -17.56 10.37
N GLY A 97 -3.43 -18.41 9.96
CA GLY A 97 -4.41 -19.02 10.86
C GLY A 97 -5.26 -17.93 11.52
N ASP A 98 -5.22 -17.85 12.85
CA ASP A 98 -5.91 -16.82 13.64
C ASP A 98 -4.98 -15.64 14.04
N ARG A 99 -3.72 -15.65 13.60
CA ARG A 99 -2.73 -14.66 14.02
C ARG A 99 -2.61 -13.52 13.01
N PRO A 100 -2.87 -12.26 13.42
CA PRO A 100 -2.54 -11.11 12.59
C PRO A 100 -1.03 -11.00 12.34
N VAL A 101 -0.67 -10.87 11.07
CA VAL A 101 0.70 -10.64 10.58
C VAL A 101 0.73 -9.44 9.63
N GLN A 102 1.67 -8.53 9.82
CA GLN A 102 1.93 -7.41 8.92
C GLN A 102 3.27 -7.62 8.23
N LEU A 103 3.27 -7.71 6.90
CA LEU A 103 4.48 -7.74 6.08
C LEU A 103 4.82 -6.33 5.63
N ILE A 104 5.98 -5.83 6.03
CA ILE A 104 6.45 -4.47 5.76
C ILE A 104 7.54 -4.53 4.70
N TYR A 105 7.27 -3.88 3.58
CA TYR A 105 8.22 -3.69 2.49
C TYR A 105 8.98 -2.40 2.75
N SER A 106 10.17 -2.55 3.31
CA SER A 106 11.05 -1.44 3.56
C SER A 106 11.71 -0.95 2.26
N PRO A 107 12.11 0.33 2.24
CA PRO A 107 13.00 0.88 1.24
C PRO A 107 14.26 0.02 1.03
N GLY A 108 14.73 -0.11 -0.22
CA GLY A 108 15.90 -0.93 -0.57
C GLY A 108 15.64 -2.45 -0.68
N GLY A 109 14.38 -2.89 -0.63
CA GLY A 109 14.00 -4.29 -0.88
C GLY A 109 14.07 -5.21 0.33
N LYS A 110 14.37 -4.67 1.52
CA LYS A 110 14.29 -5.43 2.77
C LYS A 110 12.82 -5.67 3.13
N ARG A 111 12.50 -6.88 3.53
CA ARG A 111 11.19 -7.25 4.09
C ARG A 111 11.35 -7.48 5.58
N THR A 112 10.43 -6.94 6.36
CA THR A 112 10.26 -7.25 7.78
C THR A 112 8.84 -7.71 8.01
N ALA A 113 8.61 -8.57 8.99
CA ALA A 113 7.27 -8.97 9.36
C ALA A 113 7.07 -8.71 10.85
N LEU A 114 5.87 -8.25 11.19
CA LEU A 114 5.40 -8.17 12.57
C LEU A 114 4.29 -9.20 12.76
N LYS A 115 4.24 -9.84 13.93
CA LYS A 115 3.19 -10.80 14.30
C LYS A 115 2.56 -10.43 15.62
N TYR A 116 1.27 -10.70 15.76
CA TYR A 116 0.57 -10.56 17.04
C TYR A 116 1.08 -11.57 18.05
N ASP A 117 1.49 -11.07 19.22
CA ASP A 117 1.87 -11.87 20.37
C ASP A 117 0.70 -12.00 21.36
N TRP A 118 0.31 -13.25 21.61
CA TRP A 118 -0.81 -13.59 22.50
C TRP A 118 -0.52 -13.27 23.97
N GLU A 119 0.74 -13.23 24.37
CA GLU A 119 1.12 -13.00 25.77
C GLU A 119 1.06 -11.52 26.15
N THR A 120 1.65 -10.68 25.29
CA THR A 120 1.76 -9.23 25.51
C THR A 120 0.63 -8.43 24.85
N GLY A 121 -0.08 -9.00 23.89
CA GLY A 121 -1.09 -8.31 23.08
C GLY A 121 -0.50 -7.27 22.12
N ARG A 122 0.79 -7.38 21.78
CA ARG A 122 1.51 -6.43 20.92
C ARG A 122 1.95 -7.10 19.62
N LEU A 123 2.21 -6.27 18.61
CA LEU A 123 2.91 -6.72 17.42
C LEU A 123 4.42 -6.76 17.71
N ILE A 124 5.04 -7.92 17.53
CA ILE A 124 6.47 -8.16 17.75
C ILE A 124 7.13 -8.65 16.45
N ASP A 125 8.47 -8.76 16.44
CA ASP A 125 9.18 -9.33 15.30
C ASP A 125 8.62 -10.73 14.95
N GLY A 126 8.25 -10.88 13.68
CA GLY A 126 7.69 -12.08 13.12
C GLY A 126 8.43 -12.50 11.87
N GLY A 127 9.77 -12.35 11.82
CA GLY A 127 10.57 -12.68 10.63
C GLY A 127 10.34 -14.11 10.09
N ASP A 128 9.96 -15.04 10.97
CA ASP A 128 9.53 -16.41 10.64
C ASP A 128 8.31 -16.48 9.70
N TYR A 129 7.48 -15.44 9.67
CA TYR A 129 6.29 -15.35 8.80
C TYR A 129 6.57 -14.80 7.41
N ILE A 130 7.74 -14.22 7.15
CA ILE A 130 8.07 -13.66 5.83
C ILE A 130 7.96 -14.74 4.75
N ALA A 131 8.55 -15.91 5.00
CA ALA A 131 8.51 -17.03 4.06
C ALA A 131 7.09 -17.59 3.92
N LYS A 132 6.37 -17.78 5.04
CA LYS A 132 5.00 -18.33 5.01
C LYS A 132 4.07 -17.45 4.18
N VAL A 133 4.14 -16.12 4.35
CA VAL A 133 3.33 -15.17 3.58
C VAL A 133 3.81 -15.00 2.13
N SER A 134 5.13 -15.02 1.89
CA SER A 134 5.67 -14.80 0.53
C SER A 134 5.46 -15.99 -0.42
N PHE A 135 5.30 -17.20 0.14
CA PHE A 135 5.20 -18.43 -0.64
C PHE A 135 3.86 -19.17 -0.45
N SER A 136 2.91 -18.60 0.30
CA SER A 136 1.57 -19.15 0.38
C SER A 136 0.93 -19.15 -1.01
N THR A 137 0.47 -20.31 -1.45
CA THR A 137 -0.32 -20.42 -2.67
C THR A 137 -1.77 -20.05 -2.38
N SER A 138 -2.57 -19.82 -3.42
CA SER A 138 -4.00 -19.56 -3.30
C SER A 138 -4.80 -20.71 -2.66
N ASP A 139 -4.20 -21.88 -2.49
CA ASP A 139 -4.79 -23.07 -1.86
C ASP A 139 -4.35 -23.26 -0.40
N ASP A 140 -3.52 -22.34 0.12
CA ASP A 140 -3.04 -22.38 1.50
C ASP A 140 -4.08 -21.68 2.40
N ASP A 141 -5.07 -22.45 2.86
CA ASP A 141 -6.18 -21.98 3.72
C ASP A 141 -5.70 -21.28 5.01
N ASP A 142 -4.42 -21.45 5.33
CA ASP A 142 -3.74 -20.90 6.49
C ASP A 142 -3.29 -19.45 6.32
N VAL A 143 -3.30 -18.86 5.12
CA VAL A 143 -2.82 -17.48 4.88
C VAL A 143 -3.86 -16.68 4.12
N GLU A 144 -4.58 -15.83 4.85
CA GLU A 144 -5.57 -14.93 4.27
C GLU A 144 -5.00 -13.51 4.19
N ARG A 145 -4.99 -12.91 3.00
CA ARG A 145 -4.70 -11.48 2.85
C ARG A 145 -5.93 -10.67 3.21
N ILE A 146 -5.78 -9.75 4.16
CA ILE A 146 -6.87 -8.89 4.65
C ILE A 146 -6.56 -7.41 4.43
N SER A 147 -7.58 -6.57 4.59
CA SER A 147 -7.40 -5.11 4.53
C SER A 147 -6.70 -4.58 5.78
N GLU A 148 -6.09 -3.39 5.68
CA GLU A 148 -5.52 -2.64 6.81
C GLU A 148 -6.54 -2.44 7.93
N GLU A 149 -7.77 -2.05 7.58
CA GLU A 149 -8.84 -1.82 8.55
C GLU A 149 -9.26 -3.12 9.26
N SER A 150 -9.45 -4.20 8.50
CA SER A 150 -9.75 -5.52 9.03
C SER A 150 -8.67 -5.99 9.99
N PHE A 151 -7.41 -5.74 9.65
CA PHE A 151 -6.26 -6.12 10.47
C PHE A 151 -6.27 -5.41 11.82
N PHE A 152 -6.43 -4.08 11.83
CA PHE A 152 -6.48 -3.33 13.09
C PHE A 152 -7.69 -3.71 13.93
N ARG A 153 -8.84 -3.95 13.30
CA ARG A 153 -10.05 -4.43 13.99
C ARG A 153 -9.82 -5.78 14.68
N GLU A 154 -9.14 -6.70 14.01
CA GLU A 154 -8.82 -8.01 14.59
C GLU A 154 -7.81 -7.87 15.75
N VAL A 155 -6.74 -7.10 15.57
CA VAL A 155 -5.76 -6.82 16.65
C VAL A 155 -6.46 -6.25 17.89
N GLU A 156 -7.35 -5.26 17.72
CA GLU A 156 -8.13 -4.70 18.83
C GLU A 156 -9.06 -5.73 19.48
N SER A 157 -9.73 -6.56 18.69
CA SER A 157 -10.59 -7.64 19.18
C SER A 157 -9.81 -8.61 20.08
N LEU A 158 -8.63 -9.03 19.62
CA LEU A 158 -7.76 -9.95 20.34
C LEU A 158 -7.19 -9.33 21.62
N GLN A 159 -6.83 -8.05 21.60
CA GLN A 159 -6.38 -7.31 22.79
C GLN A 159 -7.48 -7.25 23.86
N LYS A 160 -8.73 -6.96 23.46
CA LYS A 160 -9.89 -6.96 24.37
C LYS A 160 -10.09 -8.34 25.00
N ARG A 161 -10.01 -9.41 24.20
CA ARG A 161 -10.13 -10.80 24.71
C ARG A 161 -9.01 -11.16 25.67
N LEU A 162 -7.80 -10.69 25.46
CA LEU A 162 -6.67 -10.92 26.36
C LEU A 162 -6.87 -10.21 27.71
N HIS A 163 -7.37 -8.97 27.69
CA HIS A 163 -7.67 -8.21 28.90
C HIS A 163 -8.72 -8.92 29.76
N LEU A 164 -9.81 -9.39 29.15
CA LEU A 164 -10.89 -10.13 29.82
C LEU A 164 -10.47 -11.49 30.41
N ARG A 165 -9.34 -12.08 29.99
CA ARG A 165 -8.83 -13.34 30.58
C ARG A 165 -7.92 -13.11 31.80
N LYS A 166 -7.51 -11.87 32.05
CA LYS A 166 -6.63 -11.50 33.18
C LYS A 166 -7.42 -10.95 34.37
N GLU A 167 -8.74 -10.81 34.24
CA GLU A 167 -9.70 -10.52 35.32
C GLU A 167 -10.30 -11.82 35.86
#